data_AF-A0A5B9VUD5-F1
#
_entry.id   AF-A0A5B9VUD5-F1
#
_cell.length_a   1.000
_cell.length_b   1.000
_cell.length_c   1.000
_cell.angle_alpha   90.00
_cell.angle_beta   90.00
_cell.angle_gamma   90.00
#
_symmetry.space_group_name_H-M   'P 1'
#
loop_
_entity.id
_entity.type
_entity.pdbx_description
1 polymer ?
#
loop_
_entity_poly.entity_id
_entity_poly.type
_entity_poly.pdbx_seq_one_letter_code
_entity_poly.pdbx_strand_id
1 'polypeptide(L)'
;MPSNALSVHLDQLLGDAGELDTIHYQLRTGLPGRQYGLASLNRAAVVISVSAWESYIEELMRESLQALRPAVPPLGNWPALSAFIRGEVGRFNTPNAQNVANLMNRCLGLPDVRASWGWRNCTSTQAADLLNRALDLRHQIAHGVNPRPVIHNHYSNWLPGFIRRLARCTDDAVRNHLVATHAVSSPWPA
;
A
#
# COMPACT_ATOMS: atom_id res chain seq x y z
N MET A 1 -3.53 -11.36 14.55
CA MET A 1 -3.50 -11.81 13.15
C MET A 1 -3.66 -10.58 12.27
N PRO A 2 -2.80 -10.38 11.26
CA PRO A 2 -2.98 -9.37 10.20
C PRO A 2 -4.11 -9.80 9.22
N SER A 3 -4.56 -8.90 8.35
CA SER A 3 -5.44 -9.27 7.22
C SER A 3 -4.74 -10.19 6.22
N ASN A 4 -5.52 -10.83 5.33
CA ASN A 4 -4.93 -11.56 4.20
C ASN A 4 -4.35 -10.57 3.18
N ALA A 5 -4.93 -9.38 3.04
CA ALA A 5 -4.44 -8.30 2.20
C ALA A 5 -2.99 -7.95 2.57
N LEU A 6 -2.67 -7.91 3.85
CA LEU A 6 -1.31 -7.66 4.34
C LEU A 6 -0.41 -8.90 4.23
N SER A 7 -0.83 -10.03 4.78
CA SER A 7 0.05 -11.19 5.01
C SER A 7 0.19 -12.15 3.83
N VAL A 8 -0.75 -12.12 2.89
CA VAL A 8 -0.75 -12.97 1.70
C VAL A 8 -0.55 -12.09 0.47
N HIS A 9 -1.46 -11.14 0.24
CA HIS A 9 -1.52 -10.38 -1.02
C HIS A 9 -0.36 -9.40 -1.17
N LEU A 10 -0.13 -8.51 -0.19
CA LEU A 10 0.94 -7.53 -0.26
C LEU A 10 2.32 -8.19 -0.26
N ASP A 11 2.52 -9.20 0.60
CA ASP A 11 3.81 -9.89 0.69
C ASP A 11 4.19 -10.60 -0.61
N GLN A 12 3.21 -11.19 -1.31
CA GLN A 12 3.41 -11.74 -2.65
C GLN A 12 3.84 -10.66 -3.65
N LEU A 13 3.12 -9.53 -3.73
CA LEU A 13 3.41 -8.47 -4.70
C LEU A 13 4.74 -7.74 -4.44
N LEU A 14 5.13 -7.59 -3.17
CA LEU A 14 6.44 -7.02 -2.81
C LEU A 14 7.58 -8.02 -3.06
N GLY A 15 7.29 -9.31 -3.21
CA GLY A 15 8.26 -10.33 -3.61
C GLY A 15 8.96 -10.00 -4.93
N ASP A 16 8.18 -9.58 -5.94
CA ASP A 16 8.70 -9.19 -7.26
C ASP A 16 9.74 -8.04 -7.16
N ALA A 17 9.52 -7.08 -6.27
CA ALA A 17 10.49 -6.00 -6.04
C ALA A 17 11.79 -6.49 -5.39
N GLY A 18 11.72 -7.53 -4.54
CA GLY A 18 12.90 -8.19 -3.98
C GLY A 18 13.66 -9.03 -5.00
N GLU A 19 12.96 -9.68 -5.93
CA GLU A 19 13.58 -10.39 -7.05
C GLU A 19 14.37 -9.44 -7.96
N LEU A 20 13.82 -8.24 -8.23
CA LEU A 20 14.54 -7.21 -9.00
C LEU A 20 15.84 -6.75 -8.32
N ASP A 21 15.87 -6.64 -6.99
CA ASP A 21 17.10 -6.33 -6.25
C ASP A 21 18.13 -7.47 -6.35
N THR A 22 17.66 -8.71 -6.27
CA THR A 22 18.50 -9.91 -6.46
C THR A 22 19.13 -9.92 -7.86
N ILE A 23 18.34 -9.68 -8.90
CA ILE A 23 18.81 -9.59 -10.28
C ILE A 23 19.78 -8.40 -10.45
N HIS A 24 19.48 -7.26 -9.84
CA HIS A 24 20.37 -6.10 -9.86
C HIS A 24 21.75 -6.44 -9.26
N TYR A 25 21.80 -7.19 -8.16
CA TYR A 25 23.05 -7.65 -7.56
C TYR A 25 23.81 -8.63 -8.49
N GLN A 26 23.11 -9.62 -9.06
CA GLN A 26 23.71 -10.63 -9.94
C GLN A 26 24.31 -10.04 -11.22
N LEU A 27 23.69 -9.02 -11.79
CA LEU A 27 24.17 -8.35 -13.01
C LEU A 27 25.28 -7.32 -12.75
N ARG A 28 25.62 -7.04 -11.48
CA ARG A 28 26.61 -6.02 -11.13
C ARG A 28 28.02 -6.50 -11.47
N THR A 29 28.68 -5.84 -12.42
CA THR A 29 30.04 -6.24 -12.86
C THR A 29 31.15 -5.87 -11.88
N GLY A 30 30.85 -5.14 -10.80
CA GLY A 30 31.83 -4.65 -9.83
C GLY A 30 32.75 -3.52 -10.34
N LEU A 31 32.68 -3.19 -11.63
CA LEU A 31 33.50 -2.13 -12.24
C LEU A 31 32.96 -0.73 -11.89
N PRO A 32 33.85 0.26 -11.66
CA PRO A 32 33.47 1.66 -11.54
C PRO A 32 32.80 2.16 -12.84
N GLY A 33 31.78 3.01 -12.70
CA GLY A 33 31.07 3.63 -13.84
C GLY A 33 29.59 3.25 -13.94
N ARG A 34 28.88 3.89 -14.86
CA ARG A 34 27.44 3.71 -15.05
C ARG A 34 27.15 2.38 -15.76
N GLN A 35 26.61 1.42 -15.03
CA GLN A 35 26.17 0.14 -15.60
C GLN A 35 24.78 0.31 -16.23
N TYR A 36 24.74 0.38 -17.55
CA TYR A 36 23.51 0.51 -18.33
C TYR A 36 22.59 -0.72 -18.07
N GLY A 37 21.30 -0.48 -17.83
CA GLY A 37 20.32 -1.52 -17.47
C GLY A 37 19.94 -1.54 -15.99
N LEU A 38 20.89 -1.43 -15.06
CA LEU A 38 20.63 -1.51 -13.61
C LEU A 38 19.71 -0.39 -13.10
N ALA A 39 19.82 0.81 -13.68
CA ALA A 39 18.93 1.93 -13.33
C ALA A 39 17.46 1.67 -13.70
N SER A 40 17.20 0.81 -14.70
CA SER A 40 15.82 0.44 -15.06
C SER A 40 15.23 -0.54 -14.05
N LEU A 41 16.03 -1.45 -13.48
CA LEU A 41 15.61 -2.34 -12.40
C LEU A 41 15.20 -1.54 -11.16
N ASN A 42 16.00 -0.55 -10.76
CA ASN A 42 15.67 0.31 -9.61
C ASN A 42 14.36 1.08 -9.83
N ARG A 43 14.12 1.59 -11.06
CA ARG A 43 12.85 2.24 -11.41
C ARG A 43 11.67 1.25 -11.40
N ALA A 44 11.87 0.04 -11.91
CA ALA A 44 10.83 -0.99 -11.90
C ALA A 44 10.44 -1.38 -10.46
N ALA A 45 11.40 -1.52 -9.56
CA ALA A 45 11.13 -1.79 -8.14
C ALA A 45 10.28 -0.69 -7.47
N VAL A 46 10.47 0.58 -7.85
CA VAL A 46 9.60 1.69 -7.39
C VAL A 46 8.18 1.54 -7.91
N VAL A 47 8.01 1.28 -9.21
CA VAL A 47 6.69 1.09 -9.82
C VAL A 47 5.95 -0.08 -9.18
N ILE A 48 6.60 -1.23 -9.03
CA ILE A 48 6.03 -2.43 -8.41
C ILE A 48 5.65 -2.14 -6.95
N SER A 49 6.51 -1.50 -6.18
CA SER A 49 6.22 -1.20 -4.76
C SER A 49 4.99 -0.28 -4.60
N VAL A 50 4.83 0.72 -5.48
CA VAL A 50 3.67 1.62 -5.46
C VAL A 50 2.40 0.91 -5.93
N SER A 51 2.49 0.07 -6.96
CA SER A 51 1.36 -0.75 -7.42
C SER A 51 0.93 -1.79 -6.37
N ALA A 52 1.88 -2.38 -5.65
CA ALA A 52 1.62 -3.29 -4.54
C ALA A 52 0.88 -2.58 -3.39
N TRP A 53 1.28 -1.33 -3.07
CA TRP A 53 0.58 -0.50 -2.09
C TRP A 53 -0.87 -0.20 -2.51
N GLU A 54 -1.10 0.17 -3.78
CA GLU A 54 -2.44 0.40 -4.32
C GLU A 54 -3.32 -0.83 -4.15
N SER A 55 -2.82 -1.97 -4.65
CA SER A 55 -3.54 -3.23 -4.65
C SER A 55 -3.82 -3.73 -3.23
N TYR A 56 -2.87 -3.54 -2.30
CA TYR A 56 -3.08 -3.81 -0.88
C TYR A 56 -4.23 -3.00 -0.28
N ILE A 57 -4.27 -1.68 -0.53
CA ILE A 57 -5.35 -0.84 -0.01
C ILE A 57 -6.70 -1.29 -0.55
N GLU A 58 -6.80 -1.58 -1.84
CA GLU A 58 -8.04 -2.10 -2.42
C GLU A 58 -8.47 -3.42 -1.77
N GLU A 59 -7.53 -4.35 -1.55
CA GLU A 59 -7.82 -5.66 -0.98
C GLU A 59 -8.21 -5.55 0.50
N LEU A 60 -7.53 -4.71 1.27
CA LEU A 60 -7.89 -4.43 2.67
C LEU A 60 -9.31 -3.84 2.75
N MET A 61 -9.70 -2.98 1.81
CA MET A 61 -11.05 -2.44 1.75
C MET A 61 -12.10 -3.51 1.40
N ARG A 62 -11.77 -4.46 0.51
CA ARG A 62 -12.65 -5.60 0.18
C ARG A 62 -12.82 -6.53 1.38
N GLU A 63 -11.74 -6.83 2.10
CA GLU A 63 -11.79 -7.63 3.34
C GLU A 63 -12.56 -6.93 4.45
N SER A 64 -12.34 -5.62 4.64
CA SER A 64 -13.11 -4.82 5.60
C SER A 64 -14.61 -4.83 5.27
N LEU A 65 -14.97 -4.73 3.99
CA LEU A 65 -16.35 -4.88 3.55
C LEU A 65 -16.87 -6.30 3.82
N GLN A 66 -16.09 -7.35 3.61
CA GLN A 66 -16.53 -8.69 3.96
C GLN A 66 -16.79 -8.85 5.47
N ALA A 67 -15.92 -8.27 6.30
CA ALA A 67 -16.03 -8.31 7.75
C ALA A 67 -17.26 -7.56 8.29
N LEU A 68 -17.70 -6.50 7.62
CA LEU A 68 -18.88 -5.71 7.98
C LEU A 68 -20.22 -6.34 7.53
N ARG A 69 -20.19 -7.43 6.75
CA ARG A 69 -21.40 -8.04 6.21
C ARG A 69 -22.26 -8.65 7.34
N PRO A 70 -23.58 -8.34 7.42
CA PRO A 70 -24.49 -9.01 8.33
C PRO A 70 -24.54 -10.53 8.06
N ALA A 71 -24.41 -11.33 9.11
CA ALA A 71 -24.38 -12.79 9.01
C ALA A 71 -25.74 -13.42 8.64
N VAL A 72 -26.85 -12.78 9.02
CA VAL A 72 -28.20 -13.33 8.88
C VAL A 72 -29.14 -12.28 8.25
N PRO A 73 -30.06 -12.69 7.34
CA PRO A 73 -31.13 -11.82 6.86
C PRO A 73 -32.06 -11.32 7.99
N PRO A 74 -32.73 -10.16 7.81
CA PRO A 74 -32.71 -9.30 6.63
C PRO A 74 -31.40 -8.48 6.54
N LEU A 75 -30.87 -8.33 5.33
CA LEU A 75 -29.62 -7.62 5.09
C LEU A 75 -29.74 -6.08 5.22
N GLY A 76 -30.96 -5.55 5.39
CA GLY A 76 -31.21 -4.11 5.50
C GLY A 76 -30.57 -3.33 4.35
N ASN A 77 -29.85 -2.25 4.68
CA ASN A 77 -29.18 -1.38 3.71
C ASN A 77 -27.85 -1.93 3.19
N TRP A 78 -27.48 -3.15 3.58
CA TRP A 78 -26.21 -3.76 3.20
C TRP A 78 -25.95 -3.80 1.68
N PRO A 79 -26.90 -4.17 0.80
CA PRO A 79 -26.63 -4.20 -0.63
C PRO A 79 -26.20 -2.82 -1.18
N ALA A 80 -26.89 -1.75 -0.77
CA ALA A 80 -26.58 -0.38 -1.17
C ALA A 80 -25.22 0.07 -0.63
N LEU A 81 -24.93 -0.19 0.65
CA LEU A 81 -23.62 0.12 1.25
C LEU A 81 -22.48 -0.63 0.56
N SER A 82 -22.68 -1.92 0.27
CA SER A 82 -21.68 -2.74 -0.41
C SER A 82 -21.40 -2.24 -1.82
N ALA A 83 -22.43 -1.80 -2.54
CA ALA A 83 -22.29 -1.24 -3.88
C ALA A 83 -21.54 0.10 -3.84
N PHE A 84 -21.85 0.95 -2.86
CA PHE A 84 -21.13 2.21 -2.63
C PHE A 84 -19.64 1.98 -2.37
N ILE A 85 -19.29 1.12 -1.41
CA ILE A 85 -17.89 0.85 -1.05
C ILE A 85 -17.13 0.24 -2.24
N ARG A 86 -17.73 -0.73 -2.96
CA ARG A 86 -17.13 -1.29 -4.18
C ARG A 86 -16.90 -0.22 -5.26
N GLY A 87 -17.82 0.73 -5.39
CA GLY A 87 -17.69 1.87 -6.31
C GLY A 87 -16.54 2.81 -5.94
N GLU A 88 -16.38 3.13 -4.65
CA GLU A 88 -15.26 3.95 -4.18
C GLU A 88 -13.91 3.23 -4.38
N VAL A 89 -13.83 1.93 -4.07
CA VAL A 89 -12.63 1.12 -4.32
C VAL A 89 -12.29 1.08 -5.82
N GLY A 90 -13.27 0.86 -6.70
CA GLY A 90 -13.03 0.83 -8.15
C GLY A 90 -12.59 2.17 -8.77
N ARG A 91 -12.70 3.28 -8.04
CA ARG A 91 -12.26 4.62 -8.47
C ARG A 91 -10.93 5.04 -7.84
N PHE A 92 -10.35 4.20 -6.98
CA PHE A 92 -9.10 4.47 -6.30
C PHE A 92 -7.91 4.25 -7.25
N ASN A 93 -7.44 5.32 -7.90
CA ASN A 93 -6.37 5.24 -8.92
C ASN A 93 -5.05 5.91 -8.49
N THR A 94 -5.07 6.74 -7.45
CA THR A 94 -3.89 7.48 -6.98
C THR A 94 -3.74 7.22 -5.49
N PRO A 95 -2.92 6.24 -5.08
CA PRO A 95 -2.86 5.77 -3.70
C PRO A 95 -1.99 6.65 -2.78
N ASN A 96 -2.08 7.97 -2.93
CA ASN A 96 -1.35 8.92 -2.09
C ASN A 96 -1.92 8.94 -0.67
N ALA A 97 -1.18 9.52 0.27
CA ALA A 97 -1.56 9.54 1.68
C ALA A 97 -2.97 10.11 1.92
N GLN A 98 -3.32 11.21 1.24
CA GLN A 98 -4.61 11.87 1.39
C GLN A 98 -5.76 11.03 0.84
N ASN A 99 -5.58 10.39 -0.31
CA ASN A 99 -6.59 9.57 -0.95
C ASN A 99 -6.86 8.29 -0.15
N VAL A 100 -5.83 7.70 0.45
CA VAL A 100 -5.99 6.56 1.38
C VAL A 100 -6.82 6.97 2.60
N ALA A 101 -6.48 8.10 3.23
CA ALA A 101 -7.25 8.62 4.37
C ALA A 101 -8.71 8.92 3.98
N ASN A 102 -8.93 9.56 2.83
CA ASN A 102 -10.27 9.88 2.32
C ASN A 102 -11.09 8.62 2.06
N LEU A 103 -10.51 7.60 1.43
CA LEU A 103 -11.19 6.34 1.12
C LEU A 103 -11.67 5.64 2.40
N MET A 104 -10.76 5.49 3.38
CA MET A 104 -11.08 4.82 4.64
C MET A 104 -12.07 5.60 5.49
N ASN A 105 -11.98 6.93 5.50
CA ASN A 105 -12.96 7.78 6.17
C ASN A 105 -14.36 7.61 5.56
N ARG A 106 -14.47 7.74 4.23
CA ARG A 106 -15.76 7.61 3.54
C ARG A 106 -16.39 6.23 3.67
N CYS A 107 -15.58 5.18 3.62
CA CYS A 107 -16.09 3.81 3.58
C CYS A 107 -16.25 3.17 4.97
N LEU A 108 -15.37 3.48 5.93
CA LEU A 108 -15.32 2.84 7.24
C LEU A 108 -15.60 3.80 8.39
N GLY A 109 -15.65 5.11 8.13
CA GLY A 109 -15.76 6.14 9.16
C GLY A 109 -14.48 6.33 9.98
N LEU A 110 -13.33 5.83 9.50
CA LEU A 110 -12.03 5.98 10.17
C LEU A 110 -11.54 7.43 9.98
N PRO A 111 -11.46 8.28 11.04
CA PRO A 111 -11.27 9.72 10.86
C PRO A 111 -10.01 10.09 10.07
N ASP A 112 -8.84 9.54 10.45
CA ASP A 112 -7.60 9.68 9.70
C ASP A 112 -6.64 8.52 9.99
N VAL A 113 -6.50 7.60 9.04
CA VAL A 113 -5.57 6.46 9.15
C VAL A 113 -4.11 6.91 9.26
N ARG A 114 -3.75 8.07 8.69
CA ARG A 114 -2.36 8.54 8.67
C ARG A 114 -1.83 8.80 10.06
N ALA A 115 -2.70 9.13 11.02
CA ALA A 115 -2.32 9.29 12.41
C ALA A 115 -1.61 8.04 12.97
N SER A 116 -1.94 6.85 12.46
CA SER A 116 -1.31 5.59 12.86
C SER A 116 0.05 5.31 12.22
N TRP A 117 0.47 6.09 11.22
CA TRP A 117 1.68 5.82 10.41
C TRP A 117 2.98 6.26 11.10
N GLY A 118 3.13 5.96 12.39
CA GLY A 118 4.30 6.33 13.18
C GLY A 118 5.07 5.11 13.69
N TRP A 119 6.39 5.20 13.70
CA TRP A 119 7.26 4.23 14.36
C TRP A 119 8.56 4.90 14.83
N ARG A 120 9.43 4.12 15.51
CA ARG A 120 10.71 4.64 15.99
C ARG A 120 11.49 5.31 14.84
N ASN A 121 11.83 6.57 15.03
CA ASN A 121 12.55 7.42 14.07
C ASN A 121 11.79 7.74 12.77
N CYS A 122 10.46 7.63 12.75
CA CYS A 122 9.64 8.11 11.63
C CYS A 122 8.26 8.55 12.13
N THR A 123 7.96 9.84 12.02
CA THR A 123 6.65 10.39 12.40
C THR A 123 5.60 10.11 11.33
N SER A 124 4.32 10.20 11.70
CA SER A 124 3.19 10.05 10.78
C SER A 124 3.28 10.98 9.56
N THR A 125 3.70 12.24 9.76
CA THR A 125 3.92 13.18 8.67
C THR A 125 5.06 12.72 7.76
N GLN A 126 6.20 12.30 8.35
CA GLN A 126 7.34 11.81 7.56
C GLN A 126 6.96 10.57 6.74
N ALA A 127 6.19 9.64 7.31
CA ALA A 127 5.72 8.46 6.59
C ALA A 127 4.79 8.83 5.43
N ALA A 128 3.85 9.76 5.64
CA ALA A 128 2.98 10.27 4.57
C ALA A 128 3.78 10.95 3.45
N ASP A 129 4.77 11.77 3.79
CA ASP A 129 5.64 12.45 2.83
C ASP A 129 6.50 11.47 2.03
N LEU A 130 7.02 10.42 2.68
CA LEU A 130 7.79 9.35 2.03
C LEU A 130 6.92 8.55 1.05
N LEU A 131 5.67 8.26 1.41
CA LEU A 131 4.72 7.61 0.51
C LEU A 131 4.44 8.51 -0.71
N ASN A 132 4.11 9.78 -0.49
CA ASN A 132 3.83 10.73 -1.58
C ASN A 132 5.03 10.86 -2.52
N ARG A 133 6.26 10.92 -1.97
CA ARG A 133 7.49 10.92 -2.77
C ARG A 133 7.62 9.66 -3.63
N ALA A 134 7.28 8.48 -3.12
CA ALA A 134 7.32 7.24 -3.90
C ALA A 134 6.33 7.29 -5.08
N LEU A 135 5.12 7.81 -4.85
CA LEU A 135 4.13 8.03 -5.92
C LEU A 135 4.61 9.06 -6.96
N ASP A 136 5.22 10.16 -6.52
CA ASP A 136 5.78 11.17 -7.44
C ASP A 136 6.87 10.55 -8.33
N LEU A 137 7.75 9.73 -7.75
CA LEU A 137 8.75 8.99 -8.52
C LEU A 137 8.09 8.02 -9.51
N ARG A 138 7.06 7.27 -9.09
CA ARG A 138 6.29 6.40 -9.99
C ARG A 138 5.65 7.18 -11.14
N HIS A 139 5.08 8.35 -10.87
CA HIS A 139 4.51 9.24 -11.89
C HIS A 139 5.60 9.69 -12.89
N GLN A 140 6.74 10.19 -12.40
CA GLN A 140 7.86 10.60 -13.23
C GLN A 140 8.41 9.45 -14.10
N ILE A 141 8.50 8.24 -13.53
CA ILE A 141 8.96 7.03 -14.24
C ILE A 141 7.98 6.66 -15.36
N ALA A 142 6.68 6.61 -15.06
CA ALA A 142 5.65 6.17 -15.99
C ALA A 142 5.43 7.17 -17.15
N HIS A 143 5.39 8.46 -16.85
CA HIS A 143 5.17 9.51 -17.85
C HIS A 143 6.45 10.01 -18.52
N GLY A 144 7.60 9.42 -18.20
CA GLY A 144 8.84 9.57 -18.98
C GLY A 144 9.42 10.98 -18.99
N VAL A 145 9.39 11.68 -17.84
CA VAL A 145 10.01 13.01 -17.72
C VAL A 145 11.48 12.99 -18.17
N ASN A 146 11.95 14.09 -18.79
CA ASN A 146 13.33 14.20 -19.30
C ASN A 146 14.09 15.32 -18.55
N PRO A 147 15.22 15.03 -17.89
CA PRO A 147 15.85 13.72 -17.74
C PRO A 147 15.05 12.75 -16.86
N ARG A 148 15.16 11.45 -17.14
CA ARG A 148 14.51 10.41 -16.31
C ARG A 148 15.05 10.43 -14.88
N PRO A 149 14.21 10.15 -13.87
CA PRO A 149 14.66 10.15 -12.48
C PRO A 149 15.76 9.10 -12.26
N VAL A 150 16.79 9.52 -11.52
CA VAL A 150 17.87 8.65 -11.07
C VAL A 150 17.44 8.02 -9.75
N ILE A 151 17.24 6.70 -9.76
CA ILE A 151 16.90 5.92 -8.57
C ILE A 151 18.14 5.14 -8.14
N HIS A 152 18.65 5.44 -6.96
CA HIS A 152 19.74 4.69 -6.36
C HIS A 152 19.23 3.37 -5.81
N ASN A 153 20.06 2.31 -5.91
CA ASN A 153 19.68 0.97 -5.45
C ASN A 153 19.31 0.95 -3.95
N HIS A 154 19.97 1.77 -3.12
CA HIS A 154 19.62 1.88 -1.70
C HIS A 154 18.15 2.26 -1.47
N TYR A 155 17.59 3.14 -2.31
CA TYR A 155 16.21 3.59 -2.19
C TYR A 155 15.24 2.51 -2.68
N SER A 156 15.51 1.92 -3.86
CA SER A 156 14.65 0.88 -4.42
C SER A 156 14.61 -0.39 -3.57
N ASN A 157 15.72 -0.75 -2.92
CA ASN A 157 15.80 -1.88 -2.00
C ASN A 157 15.09 -1.58 -0.66
N TRP A 158 15.19 -0.35 -0.17
CA TRP A 158 14.51 0.07 1.05
C TRP A 158 12.98 0.14 0.92
N LEU A 159 12.48 0.56 -0.25
CA LEU A 159 11.07 0.92 -0.44
C LEU A 159 10.07 -0.23 -0.14
N PRO A 160 10.27 -1.49 -0.56
CA PRO A 160 9.37 -2.59 -0.18
C PRO A 160 9.22 -2.76 1.34
N GLY A 161 10.33 -2.63 2.08
CA GLY A 161 10.30 -2.69 3.55
C GLY A 161 9.53 -1.53 4.18
N PHE A 162 9.64 -0.34 3.59
CA PHE A 162 8.83 0.82 3.99
C PHE A 162 7.34 0.60 3.72
N ILE A 163 6.95 0.16 2.53
CA ILE A 163 5.55 -0.12 2.17
C ILE A 163 4.94 -1.16 3.10
N ARG A 164 5.66 -2.27 3.38
CA ARG A 164 5.20 -3.29 4.33
C ARG A 164 4.95 -2.74 5.73
N ARG A 165 5.82 -1.84 6.21
CA ARG A 165 5.64 -1.23 7.53
C ARG A 165 4.44 -0.29 7.56
N LEU A 166 4.27 0.52 6.52
CA LEU A 166 3.12 1.41 6.37
C LEU A 166 1.81 0.63 6.31
N ALA A 167 1.81 -0.49 5.58
CA ALA A 167 0.70 -1.41 5.50
C ALA A 167 0.35 -2.01 6.86
N ARG A 168 1.34 -2.46 7.65
CA ARG A 168 1.10 -2.93 9.04
C ARG A 168 0.39 -1.90 9.90
N CYS A 169 0.87 -0.65 9.92
CA CYS A 169 0.21 0.42 10.67
C CYS A 169 -1.24 0.63 10.20
N THR A 170 -1.45 0.60 8.89
CA THR A 170 -2.76 0.74 8.26
C THR A 170 -3.70 -0.41 8.65
N ASP A 171 -3.22 -1.65 8.59
CA ASP A 171 -3.97 -2.86 8.94
C ASP A 171 -4.42 -2.82 10.40
N ASP A 172 -3.50 -2.53 11.31
CA ASP A 172 -3.78 -2.42 12.74
C ASP A 172 -4.79 -1.31 13.02
N ALA A 173 -4.66 -0.15 12.38
CA ALA A 173 -5.59 0.96 12.55
C ALA A 173 -7.01 0.62 12.07
N VAL A 174 -7.13 -0.01 10.90
CA VAL A 174 -8.42 -0.46 10.36
C VAL A 174 -9.03 -1.52 11.26
N ARG A 175 -8.25 -2.53 11.67
CA ARG A 175 -8.70 -3.59 12.59
C ARG A 175 -9.24 -3.00 13.88
N ASN A 176 -8.46 -2.14 14.53
CA ASN A 176 -8.83 -1.52 15.80
C ASN A 176 -10.12 -0.70 15.66
N HIS A 177 -10.28 0.02 14.54
CA HIS A 177 -11.49 0.79 14.26
C HIS A 177 -12.72 -0.09 14.03
N LEU A 178 -12.57 -1.19 13.29
CA LEU A 178 -13.66 -2.17 13.06
C LEU A 178 -14.11 -2.83 14.36
N VAL A 179 -13.17 -3.19 15.24
CA VAL A 179 -13.47 -3.76 16.56
C VAL A 179 -14.16 -2.72 17.45
N ALA A 180 -13.60 -1.51 17.55
CA ALA A 180 -14.07 -0.50 18.49
C ALA A 180 -15.39 0.16 18.08
N THR A 181 -15.60 0.39 16.79
CA THR A 181 -16.73 1.20 16.28
C THR A 181 -17.84 0.33 15.71
N HIS A 182 -17.50 -0.81 15.11
CA HIS A 182 -18.44 -1.65 14.35
C HIS A 182 -18.71 -3.01 15.01
N ALA A 183 -18.20 -3.24 16.23
CA ALA A 183 -18.39 -4.46 17.02
C ALA A 183 -17.98 -5.77 16.29
N VAL A 184 -17.06 -5.68 15.33
CA VAL A 184 -16.52 -6.86 14.62
C VAL A 184 -15.42 -7.48 15.48
N SER A 185 -15.73 -8.56 16.19
CA SER A 185 -14.82 -9.17 17.19
C SER A 185 -13.53 -9.75 16.59
N SER A 186 -13.58 -10.28 15.37
CA SER A 186 -12.42 -10.76 14.63
C SER A 186 -12.54 -10.37 13.16
N PRO A 187 -12.12 -9.15 12.77
CA PRO A 187 -12.27 -8.67 11.40
C PRO A 187 -11.49 -9.50 10.39
N TRP A 188 -10.32 -9.99 10.81
CA TRP A 188 -9.42 -10.78 9.98
C TRP A 188 -9.56 -12.28 10.28
N PRO A 189 -9.43 -13.14 9.26
CA PRO A 189 -9.38 -14.58 9.47
C PRO A 189 -8.15 -14.98 10.31
N ALA A 190 -8.28 -16.08 11.04
CA ALA A 190 -7.21 -16.66 11.85
C ALA A 190 -6.31 -17.60 11.03
#